data_AF-A0A5Q4GDB5-F1
#
_entry.id   AF-A0A5Q4GDB5-F1
#
_cell.length_a   1.000
_cell.length_b   1.000
_cell.length_c   1.000
_cell.angle_alpha   90.00
_cell.angle_beta   90.00
_cell.angle_gamma   90.00
#
_symmetry.space_group_name_H-M   'P 1'
#
loop_
_entity.id
_entity.type
_entity.pdbx_description
1 polymer ?
#
loop_
_entity_poly.entity_id
_entity_poly.type
_entity_poly.pdbx_seq_one_letter_code
_entity_poly.pdbx_strand_id
1 'polypeptide(L)'
;MNQYTRPALVLILLLATTTALAHPPRHLHGPYSHGPARLAPAQHPHPHVRLAHWYANEATRQAQSARRMGCGFSGSRWTTSWHAHYDWALRNPSSRIHREIDNRDQGLHQCRQRMLRQHRRHWRG
;
A
#
# COMPACT_ATOMS: atom_id res chain seq x y z
N MET A 1 42.82 -1.80 -18.88
CA MET A 1 43.44 -0.48 -19.11
C MET A 1 42.92 0.07 -20.42
N ASN A 2 42.17 1.17 -20.38
CA ASN A 2 41.98 2.23 -21.40
C ASN A 2 40.64 2.94 -21.11
N GLN A 3 40.64 4.06 -20.39
CA GLN A 3 41.06 5.43 -20.77
C GLN A 3 39.96 6.17 -21.55
N TYR A 4 39.32 7.09 -20.81
CA TYR A 4 38.69 8.36 -21.17
C TYR A 4 38.27 8.64 -22.62
N THR A 5 37.05 9.14 -22.78
CA THR A 5 36.85 10.56 -23.19
C THR A 5 35.41 11.00 -22.93
N ARG A 6 35.26 12.04 -22.10
CA ARG A 6 34.04 12.83 -21.93
C ARG A 6 34.07 13.98 -22.94
N PRO A 7 32.97 14.33 -23.61
CA PRO A 7 32.85 15.64 -24.21
C PRO A 7 31.87 16.55 -23.42
N ALA A 8 32.44 17.70 -23.05
CA ALA A 8 31.87 19.03 -23.12
C ALA A 8 30.57 19.36 -22.36
N LEU A 9 30.78 20.08 -21.26
CA LEU A 9 29.92 21.14 -20.75
C LEU A 9 29.43 22.04 -21.90
N VAL A 10 28.11 22.18 -22.06
CA VAL A 10 27.50 23.33 -22.73
C VAL A 10 26.71 24.10 -21.67
N LEU A 11 27.33 25.20 -21.24
CA LEU A 11 26.80 26.18 -20.33
C LEU A 11 25.79 27.04 -21.10
N ILE A 12 24.49 26.78 -20.95
CA ILE A 12 23.44 27.67 -21.49
C ILE A 12 22.97 28.57 -20.35
N LEU A 13 23.57 29.77 -20.30
CA LEU A 13 23.08 30.91 -19.53
C LEU A 13 21.81 31.45 -20.21
N LEU A 14 20.64 31.06 -19.72
CA LEU A 14 19.39 31.78 -19.99
C LEU A 14 19.16 32.77 -18.86
N LEU A 15 19.35 34.05 -19.19
CA LEU A 15 18.93 35.19 -18.39
C LEU A 15 17.42 35.13 -18.19
N ALA A 16 16.98 34.61 -17.04
CA ALA A 16 15.61 34.78 -16.60
C ALA A 16 15.44 36.24 -16.16
N THR A 17 14.80 37.03 -17.01
CA THR A 17 14.40 38.40 -16.70
C THR A 17 13.47 38.39 -15.49
N THR A 18 13.86 39.11 -14.45
CA THR A 18 13.07 39.34 -13.24
C THR A 18 11.89 40.24 -13.58
N THR A 19 10.77 39.67 -14.02
CA THR A 19 9.50 40.42 -13.99
C THR A 19 9.09 40.62 -12.54
N ALA A 20 9.02 41.90 -12.19
CA ALA A 20 8.69 42.43 -10.89
C ALA A 20 7.42 41.83 -10.29
N LEU A 21 7.46 41.70 -8.97
CA LEU A 21 6.40 41.30 -8.05
C LEU A 21 5.11 42.08 -8.29
N ALA A 22 4.12 41.46 -8.92
CA ALA A 22 2.72 41.84 -8.74
C ALA A 22 2.17 41.03 -7.55
N HIS A 23 2.27 41.60 -6.35
CA HIS A 23 1.53 41.06 -5.20
C HIS A 23 0.03 41.29 -5.46
N PRO A 24 -0.83 40.27 -5.33
CA PRO A 24 -2.26 40.50 -5.31
C PRO A 24 -2.63 41.39 -4.11
N PRO A 25 -3.71 42.19 -4.20
CA PRO A 25 -4.15 43.03 -3.10
C PRO A 25 -4.37 42.17 -1.85
N ARG A 26 -3.84 42.64 -0.71
CA ARG A 26 -4.17 42.09 0.60
C ARG A 26 -5.68 42.23 0.80
N HIS A 27 -6.41 41.12 0.74
CA HIS A 27 -7.79 41.08 1.21
C HIS A 27 -7.79 41.50 2.68
N LEU A 28 -8.32 42.69 2.97
CA LEU A 28 -8.71 43.05 4.34
C LEU A 28 -9.81 42.07 4.76
N HIS A 29 -9.46 41.16 5.68
CA HIS A 29 -10.45 40.38 6.40
C HIS A 29 -11.24 41.36 7.29
N GLY A 30 -12.49 41.63 6.91
CA GLY A 30 -13.45 42.29 7.80
C GLY A 30 -13.72 41.41 9.04
N PRO A 31 -14.03 42.00 10.21
CA PRO A 31 -14.13 41.28 11.48
C PRO A 31 -15.37 40.38 11.61
N TYR A 32 -16.15 40.19 10.55
CA TYR A 32 -17.36 39.38 10.55
C TYR A 32 -17.33 38.35 9.43
N SER A 33 -16.59 37.26 9.65
CA SER A 33 -16.73 36.02 8.89
C SER A 33 -16.77 34.85 9.86
N HIS A 34 -17.73 34.87 10.79
CA HIS A 34 -18.12 33.70 11.58
C HIS A 34 -19.30 33.01 10.89
N GLY A 35 -19.08 32.55 9.65
CA GLY A 35 -19.86 31.41 9.16
C GLY A 35 -19.36 30.18 9.91
N PRO A 36 -20.22 29.19 10.27
CA PRO A 36 -19.71 27.99 10.90
C PRO A 36 -18.70 27.40 9.94
N ALA A 37 -17.45 27.30 10.39
CA ALA A 37 -16.45 26.51 9.70
C ALA A 37 -17.13 25.16 9.43
N ARG A 38 -17.49 24.89 8.18
CA ARG A 38 -17.80 23.52 7.79
C ARG A 38 -16.52 22.79 8.07
N LEU A 39 -16.49 22.09 9.19
CA LEU A 39 -15.39 21.25 9.62
C LEU A 39 -15.01 20.43 8.39
N ALA A 40 -13.89 20.76 7.76
CA ALA A 40 -13.34 19.92 6.73
C ALA A 40 -13.26 18.53 7.36
N PRO A 41 -13.90 17.48 6.78
CA PRO A 41 -13.87 16.17 7.40
C PRO A 41 -12.41 15.80 7.62
N ALA A 42 -12.11 15.34 8.84
CA ALA A 42 -10.76 15.04 9.28
C ALA A 42 -9.99 14.31 8.17
N GLN A 43 -8.91 14.92 7.68
CA GLN A 43 -8.15 14.48 6.52
C GLN A 43 -7.40 13.15 6.74
N HIS A 44 -7.68 12.45 7.84
CA HIS A 44 -7.10 11.18 8.20
C HIS A 44 -8.20 10.13 8.36
N PRO A 45 -8.23 9.08 7.51
CA PRO A 45 -9.19 8.00 7.68
C PRO A 45 -9.05 7.38 9.07
N HIS A 46 -10.18 7.04 9.72
CA HIS A 46 -10.20 6.45 11.05
C HIS A 46 -9.21 5.26 11.14
N PRO A 47 -8.47 5.07 12.25
CA PRO A 47 -7.43 4.04 12.35
C PRO A 47 -7.89 2.63 11.90
N HIS A 48 -9.14 2.28 12.20
CA HIS A 48 -9.74 1.01 11.79
C HIS A 48 -9.90 0.86 10.27
N VAL A 49 -10.27 1.94 9.55
CA VAL A 49 -10.36 1.95 8.07
C VAL A 49 -8.98 1.70 7.45
N ARG A 50 -7.93 2.34 7.99
CA ARG A 50 -6.55 2.10 7.54
C ARG A 50 -6.13 0.65 7.77
N LEU A 51 -6.46 0.09 8.94
CA LEU A 51 -6.18 -1.31 9.25
C LEU A 51 -6.91 -2.26 8.31
N ALA A 52 -8.18 -1.98 7.97
CA ALA A 52 -8.94 -2.79 7.01
C ALA A 52 -8.32 -2.75 5.61
N HIS A 53 -7.86 -1.59 5.15
CA HIS A 53 -7.18 -1.45 3.87
C HIS A 53 -5.85 -2.22 3.84
N TRP A 54 -5.06 -2.15 4.91
CA TRP A 54 -3.83 -2.92 5.05
C TRP A 54 -4.11 -4.43 5.02
N TYR A 55 -5.08 -4.90 5.82
CA TYR A 55 -5.48 -6.30 5.85
C TYR A 55 -5.90 -6.80 4.47
N ALA A 56 -6.70 -6.02 3.75
CA ALA A 56 -7.20 -6.40 2.44
C ALA A 56 -6.09 -6.58 1.40
N ASN A 57 -5.09 -5.70 1.42
CA ASN A 57 -3.89 -5.82 0.59
C ASN A 57 -3.14 -7.13 0.92
N GLU A 58 -2.89 -7.34 2.21
CA GLU A 58 -2.07 -8.45 2.68
C GLU A 58 -2.76 -9.81 2.45
N ALA A 59 -4.04 -9.93 2.81
CA ALA A 59 -4.84 -11.13 2.60
C ALA A 59 -4.96 -11.49 1.12
N THR A 60 -5.08 -10.50 0.23
CA THR A 60 -5.11 -10.70 -1.23
C THR A 60 -3.78 -11.25 -1.74
N ARG A 61 -2.66 -10.65 -1.32
CA ARG A 61 -1.30 -11.07 -1.68
C ARG A 61 -1.01 -12.51 -1.22
N GLN A 62 -1.42 -12.84 0.01
CA GLN A 62 -1.32 -14.18 0.58
C GLN A 62 -2.18 -15.18 -0.19
N ALA A 63 -3.42 -14.82 -0.57
CA ALA A 63 -4.30 -15.69 -1.36
C ALA A 63 -3.75 -15.98 -2.76
N GLN A 64 -3.21 -14.96 -3.44
CA GLN A 64 -2.53 -15.16 -4.71
C GLN A 64 -1.30 -16.06 -4.56
N SER A 65 -0.53 -15.89 -3.50
CA SER A 65 0.65 -16.74 -3.22
C SER A 65 0.24 -18.19 -2.96
N ALA A 66 -0.83 -18.41 -2.19
CA ALA A 66 -1.38 -19.74 -1.94
C ALA A 66 -1.82 -20.42 -3.24
N ARG A 67 -2.45 -19.69 -4.16
CA ARG A 67 -2.84 -20.20 -5.48
C ARG A 67 -1.62 -20.57 -6.32
N ARG A 68 -0.62 -19.68 -6.42
CA ARG A 68 0.62 -19.93 -7.19
C ARG A 68 1.38 -21.15 -6.68
N MET A 69 1.42 -21.36 -5.36
CA MET A 69 2.10 -22.50 -4.75
C MET A 69 1.27 -23.80 -4.78
N GLY A 70 0.04 -23.79 -5.32
CA GLY A 70 -0.82 -24.97 -5.29
C GLY A 70 -1.17 -25.42 -3.87
N CYS A 71 -1.38 -24.49 -2.94
CA CYS A 71 -1.58 -24.84 -1.54
C CYS A 71 -2.88 -25.59 -1.25
N GLY A 72 -3.86 -25.52 -2.15
CA GLY A 72 -5.19 -26.14 -2.01
C GLY A 72 -6.15 -25.36 -1.11
N PHE A 73 -5.78 -24.16 -0.66
CA PHE A 73 -6.65 -23.32 0.16
C PHE A 73 -7.83 -22.76 -0.64
N SER A 74 -9.02 -22.74 -0.04
CA SER A 74 -10.28 -22.40 -0.71
C SER A 74 -11.25 -21.62 0.20
N GLY A 75 -12.41 -21.27 -0.33
CA GLY A 75 -13.46 -20.53 0.37
C GLY A 75 -13.25 -19.01 0.42
N SER A 76 -14.22 -18.29 1.00
CA SER A 76 -14.20 -16.83 1.12
C SER A 76 -12.94 -16.32 1.80
N ARG A 77 -12.43 -17.06 2.79
CA ARG A 77 -11.16 -16.78 3.47
C ARG A 77 -9.98 -16.66 2.50
N TRP A 78 -9.90 -17.49 1.46
CA TRP A 78 -8.77 -17.51 0.51
C TRP A 78 -9.13 -16.97 -0.87
N THR A 79 -10.17 -16.12 -0.95
CA THR A 79 -10.45 -15.35 -2.16
C THR A 79 -9.32 -14.38 -2.50
N THR A 80 -9.17 -14.05 -3.79
CA THR A 80 -8.27 -12.97 -4.25
C THR A 80 -9.00 -11.64 -4.42
N SER A 81 -10.25 -11.56 -4.00
CA SER A 81 -10.99 -10.29 -3.98
C SER A 81 -10.53 -9.43 -2.82
N TRP A 82 -9.90 -8.30 -3.13
CA TRP A 82 -9.52 -7.29 -2.15
C TRP A 82 -10.75 -6.75 -1.39
N HIS A 83 -11.84 -6.47 -2.10
CA HIS A 83 -13.06 -5.92 -1.52
C HIS A 83 -13.66 -6.85 -0.46
N ALA A 84 -13.66 -8.16 -0.74
CA ALA A 84 -14.16 -9.14 0.22
C ALA A 84 -13.36 -9.14 1.54
N HIS A 85 -12.03 -8.98 1.46
CA HIS A 85 -11.18 -8.88 2.64
C HIS A 85 -11.36 -7.56 3.38
N TYR A 86 -11.48 -6.45 2.63
CA TYR A 86 -11.73 -5.13 3.19
C TYR A 86 -13.03 -5.09 3.99
N ASP A 87 -14.11 -5.58 3.39
CA ASP A 87 -15.43 -5.68 4.02
C ASP A 87 -15.42 -6.56 5.26
N TRP A 88 -14.71 -7.69 5.20
CA TRP A 88 -14.54 -8.55 6.36
C TRP A 88 -13.81 -7.80 7.48
N ALA A 89 -12.73 -7.08 7.19
CA ALA A 89 -11.99 -6.34 8.20
C ALA A 89 -12.79 -5.18 8.81
N LEU A 90 -13.62 -4.48 8.02
CA LEU A 90 -14.50 -3.44 8.53
C LEU A 90 -15.50 -3.93 9.59
N ARG A 91 -15.85 -5.22 9.59
CA ARG A 91 -16.79 -5.83 10.54
C ARG A 91 -16.12 -6.57 11.69
N ASN A 92 -14.80 -6.53 11.79
CA ASN A 92 -14.05 -7.29 12.81
C ASN A 92 -13.14 -6.37 13.63
N PRO A 93 -12.95 -6.69 14.94
CA PRO A 93 -12.05 -5.92 15.79
C PRO A 93 -10.60 -6.12 15.37
N SER A 94 -9.75 -5.12 15.64
CA SER A 94 -8.33 -5.12 15.28
C SER A 94 -7.58 -6.38 15.72
N SER A 95 -7.90 -6.94 16.90
CA SER A 95 -7.29 -8.18 17.40
C SER A 95 -7.58 -9.39 16.49
N ARG A 96 -8.79 -9.48 15.94
CA ARG A 96 -9.18 -10.57 15.04
C ARG A 96 -8.55 -10.40 13.66
N ILE A 97 -8.33 -9.17 13.21
CA ILE A 97 -7.62 -8.86 11.97
C ILE A 97 -6.17 -9.33 12.06
N HIS A 98 -5.43 -8.96 13.11
CA HIS A 98 -4.04 -9.39 13.30
C HIS A 98 -3.93 -10.91 13.41
N ARG A 99 -4.78 -11.54 14.23
CA ARG A 99 -4.80 -13.01 14.36
C ARG A 99 -5.07 -13.72 13.03
N GLU A 100 -5.89 -13.13 12.16
CA GLU A 100 -6.14 -13.70 10.84
C GLU A 100 -4.92 -13.61 9.94
N ILE A 101 -4.12 -12.54 10.00
CA ILE A 101 -2.84 -12.46 9.28
C ILE A 101 -1.88 -13.53 9.78
N ASP A 102 -1.71 -13.68 11.10
CA ASP A 102 -0.82 -14.68 11.68
C ASP A 102 -1.20 -16.11 11.24
N ASN A 103 -2.49 -16.43 11.27
CA ASN A 103 -3.01 -17.72 10.82
C ASN A 103 -2.71 -17.98 9.34
N ARG A 104 -2.79 -16.95 8.49
CA ARG A 104 -2.52 -17.06 7.06
C ARG A 104 -1.05 -17.27 6.79
N ASP A 105 -0.17 -16.54 7.49
CA ASP A 105 1.28 -16.70 7.40
C ASP A 105 1.71 -18.10 7.85
N GLN A 106 1.12 -18.60 8.93
CA GLN A 106 1.34 -19.97 9.39
C GLN A 106 0.92 -20.99 8.32
N GLY A 107 -0.27 -20.82 7.72
CA GLY A 107 -0.75 -21.69 6.64
C GLY A 107 0.17 -21.68 5.42
N LEU A 108 0.62 -20.50 4.97
CA LEU A 108 1.57 -20.37 3.86
C LEU A 108 2.94 -20.96 4.18
N HIS A 109 3.42 -20.82 5.41
CA HIS A 109 4.65 -21.47 5.87
C HIS A 109 4.53 -22.99 5.78
N GLN A 110 3.46 -23.57 6.32
CA GLN A 110 3.23 -25.03 6.26
C GLN A 110 3.14 -25.52 4.81
N CYS A 111 2.48 -24.77 3.93
CA CYS A 111 2.40 -25.09 2.51
C CYS A 111 3.79 -25.12 1.86
N ARG A 112 4.64 -24.09 2.09
CA ARG A 112 6.02 -24.07 1.60
C ARG A 112 6.81 -25.29 2.08
N GLN A 113 6.70 -25.64 3.35
CA GLN A 113 7.38 -26.81 3.89
C GLN A 113 6.92 -28.12 3.24
N ARG A 114 5.63 -28.27 2.95
CA ARG A 114 5.09 -29.42 2.21
C ARG A 114 5.66 -29.49 0.80
N MET A 115 5.70 -28.38 0.07
CA MET A 115 6.26 -28.30 -1.29
C MET A 115 7.74 -28.71 -1.29
N LEU A 116 8.54 -28.18 -0.35
CA LEU A 116 9.96 -28.56 -0.23
C LEU A 116 10.14 -30.06 0.04
N ARG A 117 9.29 -30.65 0.89
CA ARG A 117 9.31 -32.11 1.12
C ARG A 117 8.94 -32.91 -0.13
N GLN A 118 7.95 -32.48 -0.89
CA GLN A 118 7.53 -33.15 -2.14
C GLN A 118 8.63 -33.10 -3.19
N HIS A 119 9.23 -31.92 -3.42
CA HIS A 119 10.35 -31.75 -4.32
C HIS A 119 11.51 -32.69 -3.95
N ARG A 120 11.92 -32.73 -2.68
CA ARG A 120 13.00 -33.64 -2.23
C ARG A 120 12.71 -35.12 -2.45
N ARG A 121 11.46 -35.55 -2.36
CA ARG A 121 11.08 -36.94 -2.64
C ARG A 121 11.17 -37.26 -4.13
N HIS A 122 10.74 -36.33 -4.98
CA HIS A 122 10.81 -36.50 -6.43
C HIS A 122 12.24 -36.67 -6.94
N TRP A 123 13.23 -35.96 -6.39
CA TRP A 123 14.63 -36.08 -6.81
C TRP A 123 15.40 -37.27 -6.20
N ARG A 124 14.80 -38.02 -5.28
CA ARG A 124 15.45 -39.16 -4.60
C ARG A 124 14.95 -40.52 -5.06
N GLY A 125 13.89 -40.55 -5.87
CA GLY A 125 13.33 -41.76 -6.46
C GLY A 125 13.53 -41.73 -7.97
#